data_AF-A0A3S0DWN8-F1
#
_entry.id   AF-A0A3S0DWN8-F1
#
_cell.length_a   1.000
_cell.length_b   1.000
_cell.length_c   1.000
_cell.angle_alpha   90.00
_cell.angle_beta   90.00
_cell.angle_gamma   90.00
#
_symmetry.space_group_name_H-M   'P 1'
#
loop_
_entity.id
_entity.type
_entity.pdbx_description
1 polymer ?
#
loop_
_entity_poly.entity_id
_entity_poly.type
_entity_poly.pdbx_seq_one_letter_code
_entity_poly.pdbx_strand_id
1 'polypeptide(L)'
;MGLIDGCILAISLSVLGNFKMTELKTNQSLLDALRKSATRIPTAEELEKQRISFVMGSLGKNSTATRAQVEEMLAKQEGKKRA
;
A
#
# COMPACT_ATOMS: atom_id res chain seq x y z
N MET A 1 -42.82 -9.74 17.90
CA MET A 1 -42.38 -8.37 18.25
C MET A 1 -41.80 -8.43 19.65
N GLY A 2 -40.53 -8.69 19.90
CA GLY A 2 -39.32 -8.61 19.10
C GLY A 2 -38.21 -8.18 20.06
N LEU A 3 -38.00 -8.95 21.13
CA LEU A 3 -36.99 -8.69 22.19
C LEU A 3 -35.55 -8.57 21.64
N ILE A 4 -35.38 -8.81 20.34
CA ILE A 4 -34.14 -8.79 19.56
C ILE A 4 -33.84 -7.37 19.03
N ASP A 5 -34.85 -6.52 18.83
CA ASP A 5 -34.66 -5.16 18.29
C ASP A 5 -33.98 -4.21 19.30
N GLY A 6 -34.18 -4.44 20.60
CA GLY A 6 -33.51 -3.66 21.66
C GLY A 6 -32.02 -3.98 21.82
N CYS A 7 -31.61 -5.24 21.57
CA CYS A 7 -30.22 -5.66 21.72
C CYS A 7 -29.33 -5.15 20.58
N ILE A 8 -29.85 -5.03 19.36
CA ILE A 8 -29.07 -4.49 18.23
C ILE A 8 -28.76 -3.00 18.44
N LEU A 9 -29.71 -2.22 18.96
CA LEU A 9 -29.49 -0.80 19.25
C LEU A 9 -28.50 -0.58 20.42
N ALA A 10 -28.53 -1.46 21.43
CA ALA A 10 -27.61 -1.40 22.58
C ALA A 10 -26.15 -1.77 22.22
N ILE A 11 -25.96 -2.70 21.27
CA ILE A 11 -24.61 -3.05 20.78
C ILE A 11 -24.00 -1.88 20.00
N SER A 12 -24.79 -1.15 19.19
CA SER A 12 -24.29 0.02 18.46
C SER A 12 -23.89 1.19 19.37
N LEU A 13 -24.55 1.39 20.51
CA LEU A 13 -24.24 2.52 21.40
C LEU A 13 -23.07 2.23 22.35
N SER A 14 -22.84 0.97 22.70
CA SER A 14 -21.75 0.57 23.61
C SER A 14 -20.38 0.49 22.94
N VAL A 15 -20.34 0.20 21.64
CA VAL A 15 -19.10 0.07 20.86
C VAL A 15 -18.49 1.45 20.52
N LEU A 16 -19.28 2.54 20.64
CA LEU A 16 -18.81 3.91 20.46
C LEU A 16 -18.31 4.59 21.76
N GLY A 17 -18.30 3.88 22.88
CA GLY A 17 -18.01 4.46 24.20
C GLY A 17 -16.54 4.47 24.64
N ASN A 18 -15.60 3.92 23.87
CA ASN A 18 -14.20 3.83 24.33
C ASN A 18 -13.13 3.76 23.24
N PHE A 19 -13.36 4.36 22.06
CA PHE A 19 -12.23 4.67 21.18
C PHE A 19 -11.59 5.97 21.68
N LYS A 20 -10.78 5.86 22.75
CA LYS A 20 -9.72 6.85 22.99
C LYS A 20 -8.90 6.85 21.70
N MET A 21 -9.13 7.84 20.85
CA MET A 21 -8.20 8.24 19.80
C MET A 21 -6.89 8.51 20.53
N THR A 22 -6.05 7.48 20.65
CA THR A 22 -4.68 7.65 21.08
C THR A 22 -4.14 8.80 20.25
N GLU A 23 -3.48 9.75 20.90
CA GLU A 23 -2.91 10.93 20.25
C GLU A 23 -1.74 10.44 19.39
N LEU A 24 -2.08 9.81 18.25
CA LEU A 24 -1.14 9.28 17.29
C LEU A 24 -0.40 10.51 16.77
N LYS A 25 0.87 10.65 17.15
CA LYS A 25 1.80 11.66 16.62
C LYS A 25 2.05 11.41 15.15
N THR A 26 1.02 11.61 14.35
CA THR A 26 1.01 11.31 12.93
C THR A 26 1.36 12.60 12.23
N ASN A 27 2.41 12.55 11.42
CA ASN A 27 2.79 13.71 10.63
C ASN A 27 1.67 13.99 9.61
N GLN A 28 0.97 15.11 9.78
CA GLN A 28 -0.17 15.47 8.94
C GLN A 28 0.23 15.60 7.46
N SER A 29 1.43 16.13 7.18
CA SER A 29 1.89 16.26 5.79
C SER A 29 2.15 14.90 5.13
N LEU A 30 2.60 13.91 5.91
CA LEU A 30 2.75 12.54 5.44
C LEU A 30 1.38 11.91 5.14
N LEU A 31 0.39 12.09 6.03
CA LEU A 31 -0.96 11.56 5.80
C LEU A 31 -1.60 12.16 4.55
N ASP A 32 -1.45 13.47 4.35
CA ASP A 32 -2.00 14.14 3.17
C ASP A 32 -1.30 13.67 1.90
N ALA A 33 0.01 13.44 1.94
CA ALA A 33 0.75 12.86 0.83
C ALA A 33 0.29 11.43 0.50
N LEU A 34 0.11 10.59 1.52
CA LEU A 34 -0.38 9.21 1.35
C LEU A 34 -1.78 9.20 0.74
N ARG A 35 -2.70 10.05 1.25
CA ARG A 35 -4.06 10.18 0.69
C ARG A 35 -4.04 10.59 -0.78
N LYS A 36 -3.22 11.59 -1.15
CA LYS A 36 -3.05 12.03 -2.54
C LYS A 36 -2.47 10.92 -3.43
N SER A 37 -1.51 10.15 -2.91
CA SER A 37 -0.93 9.03 -3.65
C SER A 37 -1.92 7.89 -3.87
N ALA A 38 -2.79 7.62 -2.90
CA ALA A 38 -3.76 6.52 -2.97
C ALA A 38 -4.80 6.71 -4.08
N THR A 39 -5.15 7.97 -4.39
CA THR A 39 -6.11 8.29 -5.47
C THR A 39 -5.44 8.48 -6.83
N ARG A 40 -4.10 8.55 -6.87
CA ARG A 40 -3.35 8.79 -8.10
C ARG A 40 -3.07 7.48 -8.81
N ILE A 41 -3.44 7.38 -10.08
CA ILE A 41 -3.04 6.27 -10.94
C ILE A 41 -1.63 6.53 -11.47
N PRO A 42 -0.64 5.64 -11.21
CA PRO A 42 0.71 5.79 -11.74
C PRO A 42 0.74 5.55 -13.26
N THR A 43 1.67 6.22 -13.96
CA THR A 43 1.91 5.95 -15.39
C THR A 43 2.63 4.62 -15.60
N ALA A 44 2.67 4.13 -16.84
CA ALA A 44 3.37 2.88 -17.17
C ALA A 44 4.86 2.91 -16.80
N GLU A 45 5.54 4.04 -17.05
CA GLU A 45 6.95 4.23 -16.68
C GLU A 45 7.15 4.25 -15.16
N GLU A 46 6.22 4.86 -14.43
CA GLU A 46 6.26 4.89 -12.96
C GLU A 46 6.06 3.50 -12.37
N LEU A 47 5.10 2.73 -12.91
CA LEU A 47 4.89 1.32 -12.54
C LEU A 47 6.12 0.46 -12.83
N GLU A 48 6.79 0.68 -13.96
CA GLU A 48 8.02 -0.03 -14.29
C GLU A 48 9.13 0.25 -13.26
N LYS A 49 9.38 1.54 -12.95
CA LYS A 49 10.35 1.95 -11.93
C LYS A 49 10.02 1.42 -10.53
N GLN A 50 8.73 1.39 -10.16
CA GLN A 50 8.27 0.84 -8.89
C GLN A 50 8.53 -0.67 -8.81
N ARG A 51 8.24 -1.42 -9.88
CA ARG A 51 8.51 -2.87 -9.92
C ARG A 51 9.99 -3.18 -9.82
N ILE A 52 10.84 -2.47 -10.55
CA ILE A 52 12.30 -2.63 -10.44
C ILE A 52 12.75 -2.35 -8.99
N SER A 53 12.24 -1.28 -8.39
CA SER A 53 12.61 -0.91 -7.01
C SER A 53 12.11 -1.91 -5.98
N PHE A 54 10.92 -2.48 -6.18
CA PHE A 54 10.40 -3.56 -5.35
C PHE A 54 11.28 -4.81 -5.43
N VAL A 55 11.64 -5.25 -6.64
CA VAL A 55 12.54 -6.40 -6.83
C VAL A 55 13.87 -6.13 -6.14
N MET A 56 14.50 -4.98 -6.42
CA MET A 56 15.77 -4.61 -5.80
C MET A 56 15.72 -4.59 -4.27
N GLY A 57 14.62 -4.11 -3.68
CA GLY A 57 14.42 -4.10 -2.22
C GLY A 57 14.14 -5.48 -1.62
N SER A 58 13.60 -6.41 -2.41
CA SER A 58 13.33 -7.80 -1.99
C SER A 58 14.56 -8.71 -2.09
N LEU A 59 15.62 -8.28 -2.78
CA LEU A 59 16.85 -9.05 -2.91
C LEU A 59 17.51 -9.23 -1.54
N GLY A 60 18.01 -10.43 -1.27
CA GLY A 60 18.79 -10.71 -0.07
C GLY A 60 20.06 -9.84 -0.01
N LYS A 61 20.56 -9.58 1.20
CA LYS A 61 21.75 -8.73 1.45
C LYS A 61 23.02 -9.18 0.69
N ASN A 62 23.08 -10.45 0.30
CA ASN A 62 24.20 -11.04 -0.43
C ASN A 62 23.99 -11.06 -1.96
N SER A 63 22.89 -10.50 -2.46
CA SER A 63 22.62 -10.44 -3.90
C SER A 63 23.61 -9.50 -4.59
N THR A 64 24.20 -9.96 -5.67
CA THR A 64 25.06 -9.16 -6.56
C THR A 64 24.29 -8.60 -7.76
N ALA A 65 22.98 -8.84 -7.83
CA ALA A 65 22.16 -8.41 -8.94
C ALA A 65 22.08 -6.87 -9.00
N THR A 66 22.36 -6.34 -10.18
CA THR A 66 22.33 -4.90 -10.46
C THR A 66 20.96 -4.48 -10.97
N ARG A 67 20.66 -3.18 -10.87
CA ARG A 67 19.42 -2.60 -11.41
C ARG A 67 19.24 -2.88 -12.90
N ALA A 68 20.31 -2.77 -13.69
CA ALA A 68 20.29 -3.03 -15.14
C ALA A 68 19.94 -4.50 -15.47
N GLN A 69 20.44 -5.45 -14.66
CA GLN A 69 20.10 -6.87 -14.82
C GLN A 69 18.63 -7.12 -14.47
N VAL A 70 18.10 -6.48 -13.42
CA VAL A 70 16.68 -6.59 -13.05
C VAL A 70 15.78 -6.00 -14.15
N GLU A 71 16.14 -4.85 -14.71
CA GLU A 71 15.45 -4.25 -15.86
C GLU A 71 15.39 -5.20 -17.06
N GLU A 72 16.54 -5.79 -17.42
CA GLU A 72 16.63 -6.73 -18.53
C GLU A 72 15.80 -8.01 -18.27
N MET A 73 15.85 -8.54 -17.05
CA MET A 73 15.06 -9.72 -16.67
C MET A 73 13.56 -9.45 -16.73
N LEU A 74 13.11 -8.30 -16.23
CA LEU A 74 11.70 -7.89 -16.28
C LEU A 74 11.24 -7.70 -17.73
N ALA A 75 12.04 -7.04 -18.57
CA ALA A 75 11.70 -6.87 -19.99
C ALA A 75 11.53 -8.23 -20.72
N LYS A 76 12.42 -9.19 -20.44
CA LYS A 76 12.32 -10.56 -20.98
C LYS A 76 11.04 -11.27 -20.53
N GLN A 77 10.69 -11.20 -19.25
CA GLN A 77 9.48 -11.82 -18.71
C GLN A 77 8.20 -11.22 -19.30
N GLU A 78 8.20 -9.92 -19.56
CA GLU A 78 7.06 -9.21 -20.14
C GLU A 78 6.95 -9.35 -21.66
N GLY A 79 7.85 -10.11 -22.30
CA GLY A 79 7.88 -10.25 -23.76
C GLY A 79 8.26 -8.97 -24.50
N LYS A 80 8.76 -7.95 -23.78
CA LYS A 80 9.29 -6.72 -24.37
C LYS A 80 10.65 -7.05 -25.02
N LYS A 81 10.68 -7.15 -26.35
CA LYS A 81 11.95 -7.13 -27.09
C LYS A 81 12.55 -5.74 -26.94
N ARG A 82 13.83 -5.65 -26.53
CA ARG A 82 14.58 -4.39 -26.66
C ARG A 82 14.49 -3.93 -28.12
N ALA A 83 14.03 -2.70 -28.33
CA ALA A 83 14.14 -2.00 -29.60
C ALA A 83 15.60 -1.61 -29.85
#